data_AF-A0A844Q6U0-F1
#
_entry.id   AF-A0A844Q6U0-F1
#
_cell.length_a   1.000
_cell.length_b   1.000
_cell.length_c   1.000
_cell.angle_alpha   90.00
_cell.angle_beta   90.00
_cell.angle_gamma   90.00
#
_symmetry.space_group_name_H-M   'P 1'
#
loop_
_entity.id
_entity.type
_entity.pdbx_description
1 polymer ?
#
loop_
_entity_poly.entity_id
_entity_poly.type
_entity_poly.pdbx_seq_one_letter_code
_entity_poly.pdbx_strand_id
1 'polypeptide(L)'
;MNVWRSFFVGCSLLLLASCGPTSSVERATDYERERRVALQNEPKQPSELFDAIDGDVEPITSTDDAPIFADNAPDYMDEEERQLLKEQEETRARHEALEAARNEDETLRQQKREAIERAAESFEERRTDDDDSSETSVPVDPNAPTTFERCDDLKQYYPEGVPEGHPAYQPKLDRDQDGWACEPHSR
;
A
#
# COMPACT_ATOMS: atom_id res chain seq x y z
N MET A 1 -31.45 -28.46 -63.03
CA MET A 1 -32.39 -29.29 -62.25
C MET A 1 -32.13 -29.02 -60.78
N ASN A 2 -33.21 -28.67 -60.08
CA ASN A 2 -33.44 -28.48 -58.64
C ASN A 2 -32.50 -29.28 -57.72
N VAL A 3 -32.22 -28.89 -56.47
CA VAL A 3 -33.19 -28.50 -55.44
C VAL A 3 -32.51 -27.75 -54.28
N TRP A 4 -33.17 -26.69 -53.81
CA TRP A 4 -33.08 -26.15 -52.45
C TRP A 4 -33.25 -27.24 -51.39
N ARG A 5 -32.57 -27.10 -50.24
CA ARG A 5 -33.16 -27.46 -48.94
C ARG A 5 -32.49 -26.74 -47.77
N SER A 6 -33.17 -25.70 -47.32
CA SER A 6 -33.09 -25.17 -45.96
C SER A 6 -33.53 -26.24 -44.95
N PHE A 7 -32.75 -26.41 -43.89
CA PHE A 7 -33.20 -26.91 -42.58
C PHE A 7 -32.90 -25.78 -41.59
N PHE A 8 -33.88 -24.94 -41.24
CA PHE A 8 -34.78 -25.10 -40.10
C PHE A 8 -34.10 -25.47 -38.77
N VAL A 9 -34.00 -24.44 -37.93
CA VAL A 9 -34.53 -24.42 -36.55
C VAL A 9 -33.78 -25.19 -35.46
N GLY A 10 -33.44 -24.45 -34.41
CA GLY A 10 -33.64 -24.94 -33.05
C GLY A 10 -32.39 -25.01 -32.18
N CYS A 11 -31.67 -23.89 -31.98
CA CYS A 11 -30.85 -23.75 -30.78
C CYS A 11 -31.78 -23.44 -29.61
N SER A 12 -32.47 -24.48 -29.12
CA SER A 12 -33.34 -24.45 -27.96
C SER A 12 -32.57 -25.00 -26.76
N LEU A 13 -32.50 -24.19 -25.70
CA LEU A 13 -32.29 -24.57 -24.31
C LEU A 13 -30.97 -25.30 -23.98
N LEU A 14 -29.94 -24.51 -23.67
CA LEU A 14 -29.12 -24.79 -22.50
C LEU A 14 -29.27 -23.64 -21.50
N LEU A 15 -29.94 -23.96 -20.40
CA LEU A 15 -30.08 -23.19 -19.18
C LEU A 15 -28.70 -22.77 -18.65
N LEU A 16 -28.30 -21.53 -18.88
CA LEU A 16 -27.32 -20.88 -18.01
C LEU A 16 -28.11 -20.25 -16.87
N ALA A 17 -28.21 -21.01 -15.77
CA ALA A 17 -28.55 -20.48 -14.47
C ALA A 17 -27.61 -19.30 -14.17
N SER A 18 -28.18 -18.11 -14.11
CA SER A 18 -27.54 -16.90 -13.62
C SER A 18 -27.21 -17.09 -12.15
N CYS A 19 -26.03 -17.61 -11.85
CA CYS A 19 -25.42 -17.47 -10.54
C CYS A 19 -24.94 -16.01 -10.43
N GLY A 20 -25.84 -15.12 -10.01
CA GLY A 20 -25.52 -13.74 -9.63
C GLY A 20 -25.01 -13.70 -8.18
N PRO A 21 -24.06 -12.81 -7.84
CA PRO A 21 -23.32 -12.88 -6.58
C PRO A 21 -24.11 -12.30 -5.40
N THR A 22 -24.94 -13.11 -4.75
CA THR A 22 -25.53 -12.76 -3.44
C THR A 22 -24.73 -13.46 -2.33
N SER A 23 -23.54 -12.94 -1.99
CA SER A 23 -22.88 -13.37 -0.74
C SER A 23 -21.84 -12.39 -0.18
N SER A 24 -21.44 -11.35 -0.93
CA SER A 24 -20.43 -10.41 -0.43
C SER A 24 -20.99 -9.26 0.41
N VAL A 25 -22.23 -8.84 0.17
CA VAL A 25 -22.83 -7.69 0.90
C VAL A 25 -23.35 -8.09 2.28
N GLU A 26 -23.93 -9.28 2.44
CA GLU A 26 -24.41 -9.76 3.75
C GLU A 26 -23.25 -10.05 4.72
N ARG A 27 -22.13 -10.58 4.20
CA ARG A 27 -20.92 -10.85 5.01
C ARG A 27 -20.28 -9.58 5.56
N ALA A 28 -20.38 -8.45 4.84
CA ALA A 28 -19.87 -7.16 5.33
C ALA A 28 -20.69 -6.62 6.51
N THR A 29 -22.01 -6.85 6.53
CA THR A 29 -22.89 -6.39 7.62
C THR A 29 -22.78 -7.23 8.88
N ASP A 30 -22.51 -8.54 8.76
CA ASP A 30 -22.26 -9.40 9.93
C ASP A 30 -20.93 -9.07 10.60
N TYR A 31 -19.88 -8.82 9.82
CA TYR A 31 -18.58 -8.44 10.39
C TYR A 31 -18.64 -7.10 11.14
N GLU A 32 -19.37 -6.10 10.61
CA GLU A 32 -19.54 -4.82 11.33
C GLU A 32 -20.45 -4.94 12.56
N ARG A 33 -21.44 -5.84 12.56
CA ARG A 33 -22.30 -6.11 13.71
C ARG A 33 -21.51 -6.77 14.84
N GLU A 34 -20.70 -7.78 14.53
CA GLU A 34 -19.83 -8.46 15.51
C GLU A 34 -18.78 -7.50 16.09
N ARG A 35 -18.20 -6.62 15.25
CA ARG A 35 -17.27 -5.58 15.71
C ARG A 35 -17.92 -4.56 16.64
N ARG A 36 -19.20 -4.22 16.43
CA ARG A 36 -19.95 -3.30 17.32
C ARG A 36 -20.27 -3.93 18.67
N VAL A 37 -20.54 -5.23 18.72
CA VAL A 37 -20.78 -5.98 19.97
C VAL A 37 -19.47 -6.18 20.75
N ALA A 38 -18.33 -6.38 20.07
CA ALA A 38 -17.02 -6.50 20.71
C ALA A 38 -16.55 -5.18 21.37
N LEU A 39 -16.88 -4.03 20.79
CA LEU A 39 -16.56 -2.71 21.38
C LEU A 39 -17.43 -2.36 22.60
N GLN A 40 -18.58 -3.01 22.76
CA GLN A 40 -19.49 -2.74 23.88
C GLN A 40 -19.18 -3.61 25.12
N ASN A 41 -18.34 -4.64 24.95
CA ASN A 41 -17.88 -5.55 25.98
C ASN A 41 -16.35 -5.44 26.17
N GLU A 42 -15.79 -4.22 26.18
CA GLU A 42 -14.43 -4.05 26.70
C GLU A 42 -14.39 -4.60 28.14
N PRO A 43 -13.54 -5.60 28.45
CA PRO A 43 -13.23 -5.90 29.83
C PRO A 43 -12.58 -4.65 30.41
N LYS A 44 -13.28 -3.99 31.33
CA LYS A 44 -12.69 -2.90 32.11
C LYS A 44 -11.34 -3.37 32.62
N GLN A 45 -10.32 -2.55 32.38
CA GLN A 45 -8.94 -2.81 32.77
C GLN A 45 -8.88 -3.34 34.21
N PRO A 46 -8.02 -4.35 34.51
CA PRO A 46 -7.79 -4.79 35.87
C PRO A 46 -6.86 -3.80 36.57
N SER A 47 -7.29 -2.54 36.67
CA SER A 47 -6.57 -1.49 37.40
C SER A 47 -7.33 -0.97 38.61
N GLU A 48 -8.52 -1.51 38.92
CA GLU A 48 -9.29 -1.12 40.11
C GLU A 48 -9.86 -2.34 40.84
N LEU A 49 -8.98 -3.22 41.33
CA LEU A 49 -9.36 -4.24 42.33
C LEU A 49 -8.49 -4.20 43.60
N PHE A 50 -7.61 -3.21 43.72
CA PHE A 50 -6.79 -3.02 44.90
C PHE A 50 -7.02 -1.63 45.48
N ASP A 51 -8.19 -1.40 46.08
CA ASP A 51 -8.41 -0.27 47.00
C ASP A 51 -9.69 -0.53 47.81
N ALA A 52 -9.66 -1.50 48.73
CA ALA A 52 -10.60 -1.59 49.85
C ALA A 52 -10.15 -2.65 50.89
N ILE A 53 -8.98 -2.47 51.51
CA ILE A 53 -8.71 -3.08 52.84
C ILE A 53 -8.01 -2.01 53.70
N ASP A 54 -8.72 -0.93 53.96
CA ASP A 54 -8.48 -0.08 55.14
C ASP A 54 -9.67 -0.32 56.07
N GLY A 55 -9.47 -1.15 57.08
CA GLY A 55 -10.52 -1.53 58.03
C GLY A 55 -9.96 -2.38 59.16
N ASP A 56 -9.30 -1.72 60.10
CA ASP A 56 -9.14 -2.12 61.52
C ASP A 56 -8.80 -3.60 61.78
N VAL A 57 -7.54 -3.96 61.57
CA VAL A 57 -6.95 -5.14 62.21
C VAL A 57 -6.76 -4.83 63.69
N GLU A 58 -7.64 -5.39 64.53
CA GLU A 58 -7.44 -5.44 65.97
C GLU A 58 -6.12 -6.17 66.30
N PRO A 59 -5.36 -5.72 67.32
CA PRO A 59 -4.16 -6.40 67.74
C PRO A 59 -4.54 -7.72 68.42
N ILE A 60 -4.39 -8.83 67.72
CA ILE A 60 -4.53 -10.16 68.33
C ILE A 60 -3.46 -10.33 69.41
N THR A 61 -3.90 -10.21 70.66
CA THR A 61 -3.11 -10.60 71.83
C THR A 61 -3.09 -12.12 71.93
N SER A 62 -1.88 -12.67 71.93
CA SER A 62 -1.43 -13.79 72.75
C SER A 62 -2.49 -14.83 73.15
N THR A 63 -2.53 -15.94 72.42
CA THR A 63 -2.65 -17.24 73.04
C THR A 63 -1.53 -18.12 72.50
N ASP A 64 -0.58 -18.38 73.38
CA ASP A 64 0.38 -19.48 73.28
C ASP A 64 -0.37 -20.81 73.02
N ASP A 65 0.36 -21.77 72.45
CA ASP A 65 -0.07 -23.12 72.02
C ASP A 65 -0.51 -23.28 70.56
N ALA A 66 0.37 -22.90 69.62
CA ALA A 66 0.43 -23.53 68.30
C ALA A 66 1.72 -24.37 68.20
N PRO A 67 1.65 -25.69 67.96
CA PRO A 67 2.84 -26.49 67.78
C PRO A 67 3.60 -25.99 66.55
N ILE A 68 4.88 -25.71 66.77
CA ILE A 68 5.88 -25.53 65.72
C ILE A 68 5.88 -26.81 64.88
N PHE A 69 5.21 -26.77 63.73
CA PHE A 69 5.45 -27.67 62.60
C PHE A 69 5.96 -26.83 61.42
N ALA A 70 6.89 -25.93 61.73
CA ALA A 70 7.83 -25.45 60.75
C ALA A 70 8.88 -26.55 60.62
N ASP A 71 8.86 -27.20 59.46
CA ASP A 71 9.93 -27.89 58.76
C ASP A 71 9.24 -28.97 57.93
N ASN A 72 9.36 -28.90 56.61
CA ASN A 72 8.71 -29.73 55.59
C ASN A 72 7.32 -29.25 55.13
N ALA A 73 7.23 -28.02 54.62
CA ALA A 73 6.36 -27.82 53.45
C ALA A 73 7.15 -28.36 52.26
N PRO A 74 6.84 -29.56 51.72
CA PRO A 74 7.51 -29.99 50.51
C PRO A 74 7.09 -29.01 49.41
N ASP A 75 8.08 -28.59 48.63
CA ASP A 75 7.97 -27.80 47.41
C ASP A 75 7.14 -28.57 46.35
N TYR A 76 5.85 -28.73 46.64
CA TYR A 76 4.85 -29.33 45.79
C TYR A 76 4.09 -28.19 45.10
N MET A 77 4.80 -27.39 44.30
CA MET A 77 4.16 -26.90 43.08
C MET A 77 3.82 -28.17 42.28
N ASP A 78 2.53 -28.40 42.02
CA ASP A 78 2.10 -29.58 41.28
C ASP A 78 2.86 -29.63 39.94
N GLU A 79 3.26 -30.81 39.49
CA GLU A 79 4.10 -30.92 38.29
C GLU A 79 3.44 -30.30 37.07
N GLU A 80 2.10 -30.33 37.04
CA GLU A 80 1.24 -29.66 36.06
C GLU A 80 1.34 -28.13 36.14
N GLU A 81 1.39 -27.52 37.33
CA GLU A 81 1.53 -26.07 37.47
C GLU A 81 2.92 -25.59 37.01
N ARG A 82 3.97 -26.37 37.27
CA ARG A 82 5.31 -26.08 36.74
C ARG A 82 5.37 -26.23 35.22
N GLN A 83 4.61 -27.17 34.64
CA GLN A 83 4.49 -27.31 33.19
C GLN A 83 3.71 -26.13 32.59
N LEU A 84 2.62 -25.72 33.23
CA LEU A 84 1.82 -24.57 32.80
C LEU A 84 2.63 -23.26 32.86
N LEU A 85 3.43 -23.05 33.91
CA LEU A 85 4.30 -21.88 33.99
C LEU A 85 5.35 -21.88 32.88
N LYS A 86 5.97 -23.04 32.58
CA LYS A 86 6.92 -23.16 31.47
C LYS A 86 6.24 -22.89 30.12
N GLU A 87 5.04 -23.41 29.91
CA GLU A 87 4.27 -23.15 28.68
C GLU A 87 3.86 -21.68 28.56
N GLN A 88 3.48 -21.03 29.67
CA GLN A 88 3.17 -19.60 29.69
C GLN A 88 4.40 -18.75 29.39
N GLU A 89 5.57 -19.11 29.91
CA GLU A 89 6.83 -18.44 29.61
C GLU A 89 7.25 -18.64 28.15
N GLU A 90 7.11 -19.86 27.62
CA GLU A 90 7.41 -20.16 26.21
C GLU A 90 6.46 -19.43 25.25
N THR A 91 5.16 -19.39 25.57
CA THR A 91 4.16 -18.67 24.77
C THR A 91 4.39 -17.16 24.82
N ARG A 92 4.74 -16.62 25.99
CA ARG A 92 5.15 -15.22 26.13
C ARG A 92 6.41 -14.93 25.32
N ALA A 93 7.45 -15.74 25.43
CA ALA A 93 8.69 -15.59 24.68
C ALA A 93 8.43 -15.66 23.16
N ARG A 94 7.54 -16.55 22.73
CA ARG A 94 7.11 -16.64 21.32
C ARG A 94 6.36 -15.40 20.88
N HIS A 95 5.48 -14.85 21.71
CA HIS A 95 4.76 -13.61 21.39
C HIS A 95 5.72 -12.43 21.28
N GLU A 96 6.63 -12.27 22.24
CA GLU A 96 7.66 -11.22 22.23
C GLU A 96 8.55 -11.34 20.98
N ALA A 97 8.94 -12.55 20.57
CA ALA A 97 9.71 -12.77 19.34
C ALA A 97 8.92 -12.40 18.06
N LEU A 98 7.61 -12.70 18.02
CA LEU A 98 6.74 -12.32 16.91
C LEU A 98 6.52 -10.81 16.84
N GLU A 99 6.37 -10.15 17.99
CA GLU A 99 6.27 -8.69 18.06
C GLU A 99 7.58 -8.02 17.61
N ALA A 100 8.74 -8.55 18.02
CA ALA A 100 10.03 -8.08 17.55
C ALA A 100 10.15 -8.18 16.01
N ALA A 101 9.79 -9.34 15.44
CA ALA A 101 9.81 -9.55 13.99
C ALA A 101 8.84 -8.61 13.23
N ARG A 102 7.66 -8.33 13.81
CA ARG A 102 6.70 -7.37 13.24
C ARG A 102 7.27 -5.95 13.27
N ASN A 103 7.91 -5.55 14.37
CA ASN A 103 8.53 -4.23 14.50
C ASN A 103 9.69 -4.06 13.51
N GLU A 104 10.48 -5.10 13.27
CA GLU A 104 11.51 -5.09 12.22
C GLU A 104 10.92 -4.88 10.81
N ASP A 105 9.85 -5.59 10.45
CA ASP A 105 9.17 -5.38 9.16
C ASP A 105 8.55 -3.97 9.06
N GLU A 106 7.98 -3.45 10.15
CA GLU A 106 7.44 -2.09 10.21
C GLU A 106 8.52 -1.02 10.03
N THR A 107 9.66 -1.15 10.72
CA THR A 107 10.80 -0.24 10.54
C THR A 107 11.36 -0.29 9.12
N LEU A 108 11.44 -1.49 8.51
CA LEU A 108 11.87 -1.62 7.12
C LEU A 108 10.88 -0.95 6.16
N ARG A 109 9.57 -1.09 6.39
CA ARG A 109 8.54 -0.41 5.59
C ARG A 109 8.61 1.10 5.75
N GLN A 110 8.86 1.59 6.96
CA GLN A 110 9.02 3.01 7.22
C GLN A 110 10.27 3.54 6.50
N GLN A 111 11.43 2.89 6.65
CA GLN A 111 12.67 3.27 5.95
C GLN A 111 12.48 3.29 4.43
N LYS A 112 11.76 2.32 3.86
CA LYS A 112 11.45 2.31 2.42
C LYS A 112 10.57 3.49 2.01
N ARG A 113 9.55 3.84 2.81
CA ARG A 113 8.70 5.00 2.54
C ARG A 113 9.50 6.30 2.58
N GLU A 114 10.31 6.50 3.62
CA GLU A 114 11.18 7.67 3.75
C GLU A 114 12.24 7.75 2.63
N ALA A 115 12.75 6.61 2.16
CA ALA A 115 13.66 6.57 1.02
C ALA A 115 12.96 6.98 -0.29
N ILE A 116 11.71 6.53 -0.50
CA ILE A 116 10.90 6.92 -1.66
C ILE A 116 10.57 8.41 -1.60
N GLU A 117 10.20 8.94 -0.43
CA GLU A 117 9.90 10.36 -0.24
C GLU A 117 11.12 11.23 -0.52
N ARG A 118 12.28 10.90 0.07
CA ARG A 118 13.54 11.61 -0.19
C ARG A 118 13.96 11.52 -1.67
N ALA A 119 13.70 10.38 -2.33
CA ALA A 119 13.96 10.25 -3.76
C ALA A 119 13.03 11.14 -4.59
N ALA A 120 11.75 11.25 -4.21
CA ALA A 120 10.78 12.13 -4.87
C ALA A 120 11.14 13.61 -4.68
N GLU A 121 11.54 14.03 -3.48
CA GLU A 121 12.02 15.39 -3.20
C GLU A 121 13.25 15.73 -4.05
N SER A 122 14.22 14.82 -4.14
CA SER A 122 15.42 15.00 -4.97
C SER A 122 15.13 15.07 -6.47
N PHE A 123 13.98 14.57 -6.91
CA PHE A 123 13.53 14.64 -8.30
C PHE A 123 12.80 15.95 -8.59
N GLU A 124 12.11 16.52 -7.61
CA GLU A 124 11.45 17.83 -7.72
C GLU A 124 12.46 18.98 -7.70
N GLU A 125 13.48 18.91 -6.82
CA GLU A 125 14.58 19.90 -6.79
C GLU A 125 15.40 19.92 -8.09
N ARG A 126 15.49 18.79 -8.80
CA ARG A 126 16.11 18.73 -10.14
C ARG A 126 15.22 19.31 -11.24
N ARG A 127 13.89 19.38 -11.06
CA ARG A 127 13.00 20.00 -12.04
C ARG A 127 12.99 21.52 -11.99
N THR A 128 13.34 22.12 -10.85
CA THR A 128 13.32 23.58 -10.72
C THR A 128 14.50 24.30 -11.38
N ASP A 129 15.50 23.55 -11.88
CA ASP A 129 16.59 24.10 -12.71
C ASP A 129 16.35 23.91 -14.23
N ASP A 130 15.31 23.15 -14.63
CA ASP A 130 14.93 22.88 -16.02
C ASP A 130 13.52 23.43 -16.39
N ASP A 131 12.86 24.17 -15.50
CA ASP A 131 11.60 24.90 -15.78
C ASP A 131 11.88 26.36 -16.21
N ASP A 132 12.91 26.54 -17.04
CA ASP A 132 12.99 27.62 -18.04
C ASP A 132 13.09 26.99 -19.44
N SER A 133 12.25 25.97 -19.69
CA SER A 133 11.82 25.64 -21.05
C SER A 133 10.39 26.20 -21.16
N SER A 134 10.24 27.53 -21.28
CA SER A 134 10.38 28.19 -22.58
C SER A 134 9.78 27.26 -23.64
N GLU A 135 8.60 27.63 -24.16
CA GLU A 135 8.24 27.30 -25.55
C GLU A 135 9.55 27.25 -26.33
N THR A 136 9.97 26.08 -26.83
CA THR A 136 11.23 25.91 -27.55
C THR A 136 11.12 26.68 -28.86
N SER A 137 11.14 27.99 -28.74
CA SER A 137 10.96 28.94 -29.81
C SER A 137 12.34 29.09 -30.38
N VAL A 138 12.61 28.25 -31.36
CA VAL A 138 13.78 28.44 -32.23
C VAL A 138 13.74 29.90 -32.69
N PRO A 139 14.81 30.69 -32.48
CA PRO A 139 14.80 32.10 -32.83
C PRO A 139 14.56 32.28 -34.33
N VAL A 140 13.55 33.06 -34.70
CA VAL A 140 13.22 33.32 -36.11
C VAL A 140 14.33 34.18 -36.72
N ASP A 141 15.05 33.65 -37.72
CA ASP A 141 16.01 34.43 -38.49
C ASP A 141 15.26 35.33 -39.48
N PRO A 142 15.39 36.68 -39.38
CA PRO A 142 14.69 37.61 -40.27
C PRO A 142 15.11 37.49 -41.74
N ASN A 143 16.23 36.84 -42.05
CA ASN A 143 16.71 36.62 -43.41
C ASN A 143 16.36 35.23 -43.96
N ALA A 144 15.80 34.34 -43.12
CA ALA A 144 15.42 33.01 -43.55
C ALA A 144 14.07 33.03 -44.29
N PRO A 145 13.93 32.23 -45.37
CA PRO A 145 12.62 31.93 -45.93
C PRO A 145 11.70 31.30 -44.88
N THR A 146 10.39 31.50 -45.02
CA THR A 146 9.39 30.77 -44.21
C THR A 146 8.96 29.46 -44.86
N THR A 147 9.25 29.27 -46.14
CA THR A 147 8.93 28.06 -46.89
C THR A 147 10.19 27.47 -47.53
N PHE A 148 10.34 26.16 -47.35
CA PHE A 148 11.44 25.33 -47.82
C PHE A 148 10.88 24.11 -48.54
N GLU A 149 11.52 23.70 -49.63
CA GLU A 149 11.11 22.51 -50.39
C GLU A 149 11.67 21.22 -49.78
N ARG A 150 12.84 21.32 -49.12
CA ARG A 150 13.59 20.19 -48.55
C ARG A 150 14.13 20.54 -47.16
N CYS A 151 14.29 19.51 -46.34
CA CYS A 151 14.95 19.66 -45.04
C CYS A 151 16.40 20.10 -45.11
N ASP A 152 17.09 19.81 -46.22
CA ASP A 152 18.47 20.25 -46.44
C ASP A 152 18.59 21.77 -46.48
N ASP A 153 17.60 22.46 -47.06
CA ASP A 153 17.56 23.93 -47.14
C ASP A 153 17.18 24.56 -45.80
N LEU A 154 16.20 23.96 -45.12
CA LEU A 154 15.77 24.40 -43.79
C LEU A 154 16.92 24.30 -42.78
N LYS A 155 17.69 23.21 -42.81
CA LYS A 155 18.84 22.96 -41.90
C LYS A 155 19.99 23.96 -42.07
N GLN A 156 20.07 24.69 -43.18
CA GLN A 156 21.06 25.76 -43.34
C GLN A 156 20.79 26.92 -42.38
N TYR A 157 19.53 27.16 -42.03
CA TYR A 157 19.10 28.19 -41.10
C TYR A 157 18.81 27.61 -39.71
N TYR A 158 18.20 26.43 -39.66
CA TYR A 158 17.75 25.77 -38.43
C TYR A 158 18.30 24.33 -38.36
N PRO A 159 19.57 24.15 -37.96
CA PRO A 159 20.24 22.84 -38.00
C PRO A 159 19.59 21.80 -37.07
N GLU A 160 18.97 22.25 -35.98
CA GLU A 160 18.26 21.42 -35.00
C GLU A 160 16.81 21.12 -35.43
N GLY A 161 16.35 21.63 -36.57
CA GLY A 161 14.96 21.58 -37.00
C GLY A 161 14.11 22.68 -36.38
N VAL A 162 12.81 22.63 -36.63
CA VAL A 162 11.86 23.64 -36.13
C VAL A 162 10.60 22.96 -35.58
N PRO A 163 10.09 23.39 -34.40
CA PRO A 163 8.86 22.85 -33.84
C PRO A 163 7.61 23.37 -34.52
N GLU A 164 6.51 22.66 -34.30
CA GLU A 164 5.17 23.08 -34.65
C GLU A 164 4.86 24.45 -34.01
N GLY A 165 4.47 25.42 -34.85
CA GLY A 165 4.24 26.82 -34.45
C GLY A 165 5.34 27.78 -34.89
N HIS A 166 6.54 27.30 -35.24
CA HIS A 166 7.58 28.15 -35.84
C HIS A 166 7.16 28.58 -37.27
N PRO A 167 7.44 29.82 -37.73
CA PRO A 167 7.02 30.29 -39.07
C PRO A 167 7.63 29.51 -40.24
N ALA A 168 8.75 28.81 -40.01
CA ALA A 168 9.37 27.91 -40.98
C ALA A 168 8.83 26.47 -40.93
N TYR A 169 7.95 26.14 -39.98
CA TYR A 169 7.40 24.80 -39.83
C TYR A 169 6.46 24.46 -40.98
N GLN A 170 6.66 23.27 -41.54
CA GLN A 170 5.80 22.73 -42.59
C GLN A 170 5.53 21.26 -42.31
N PRO A 171 4.26 20.84 -42.20
CA PRO A 171 3.90 19.44 -41.96
C PRO A 171 4.38 18.47 -43.05
N LYS A 172 4.73 18.96 -44.24
CA LYS A 172 5.31 18.16 -45.32
C LYS A 172 6.76 17.73 -45.02
N LEU A 173 7.46 18.50 -44.18
CA LEU A 173 8.85 18.29 -43.81
C LEU A 173 9.01 17.49 -42.50
N ASP A 174 7.93 17.37 -41.73
CA ASP A 174 7.81 16.47 -40.59
C ASP A 174 7.31 15.10 -41.10
N ARG A 175 8.22 14.12 -41.13
CA ARG A 175 7.97 12.81 -41.76
C ARG A 175 7.23 11.86 -40.82
N ASP A 176 7.54 11.96 -39.55
CA ASP A 176 7.06 11.16 -38.43
C ASP A 176 5.81 11.76 -37.77
N GLN A 177 5.50 13.02 -38.07
CA GLN A 177 4.33 13.75 -37.57
C GLN A 177 4.33 13.88 -36.05
N ASP A 178 5.51 14.10 -35.48
CA ASP A 178 5.71 14.31 -34.04
C ASP A 178 5.67 15.80 -33.65
N GLY A 179 5.46 16.69 -34.62
CA GLY A 179 5.43 18.13 -34.40
C GLY A 179 6.82 18.76 -34.48
N TRP A 180 7.84 18.05 -34.99
CA TRP A 180 9.16 18.60 -35.22
C TRP A 180 9.63 18.39 -36.67
N ALA A 181 9.75 19.48 -37.42
CA ALA A 181 10.19 19.40 -38.80
C ALA A 181 11.71 19.30 -38.89
N CYS A 182 12.18 18.37 -39.74
CA CYS A 182 13.57 18.24 -40.16
C CYS A 182 14.57 18.01 -39.03
N GLU A 183 14.27 17.12 -38.09
CA GLU A 183 15.21 16.73 -37.04
C GLU A 183 16.56 16.23 -37.60
N PRO A 184 17.67 16.42 -36.86
CA PRO A 184 18.97 15.90 -37.24
C PRO A 184 19.03 14.36 -37.23
N HIS A 185 18.18 13.68 -36.45
CA HIS A 185 18.27 12.24 -36.18
C HIS A 185 17.28 11.39 -36.99
N SER A 186 16.30 11.99 -37.67
CA SER A 186 15.19 11.31 -38.33
C SER A 186 15.54 10.71 -39.72
N ARG A 187 16.75 10.16 -39.89
CA ARG A 187 17.16 9.47 -41.14
C ARG A 187 16.49 8.11 -41.29
#